data_AF-V7ER18-F1
#
_entry.id   AF-V7ER18-F1
#
_cell.length_a   1.000
_cell.length_b   1.000
_cell.length_c   1.000
_cell.angle_alpha   90.00
_cell.angle_beta   90.00
_cell.angle_gamma   90.00
#
_symmetry.space_group_name_H-M   'P 1'
#
loop_
_entity.id
_entity.type
_entity.pdbx_description
1 polymer ?
#
loop_
_entity_poly.entity_id
_entity_poly.type
_entity_poly.pdbx_seq_one_letter_code
_entity_poly.pdbx_strand_id
1 'polypeptide(L)'
;MAIASKRNLYHITQLVTNLPERALETLARDGDEFPDFVAAKLPEILALAPDLAPERLERIGFEVRDLPAIGKFTGIVRFMARRGLFELSIANVEHIYREVIGETNLMAFRERNYTTLRSLTDPALITRVERDLDIYLSDVLLELHDNSEEDAAAITDLLGREGLDEDNLREFLGRQTALLPALEGVPEKLHATVFELRRIEPKWDNCISFMGGSGFAAEILVAYLDQKDVRAVILKHSLRNGPETLPLRQFLVNANALSDDSYREYVRALPNPFNNFPKSLDSSKNTILIEERKITFSKETLESLDANTGLPVLFLAENIEAYLTDPGMFGLDDVFREGLLQADITDDDKRAIIDLIDLNTLTELPKRAALIGPILDRTNVRISGIDAAKARSLILNSRPVETQISLFNKFHSTMAVDEAREVLAALPDPFSEITTGYHTPRLPRSDENRALVQWLETRGIISSWSEGGGWFLGDEIRVNLKRR
;
A
#
# COMPACT_ATOMS: atom_id res chain seq x y z
N MET A 1 29.02 11.59 -65.64
CA MET A 1 28.70 12.04 -64.26
C MET A 1 30.00 12.43 -63.57
N ALA A 2 30.10 13.66 -63.04
CA ALA A 2 31.28 14.12 -62.29
C ALA A 2 31.55 13.26 -61.04
N ILE A 3 30.48 12.72 -60.44
CA ILE A 3 30.50 11.85 -59.24
C ILE A 3 31.17 10.48 -59.53
N ALA A 4 30.98 9.92 -60.74
CA ALA A 4 31.57 8.65 -61.18
C ALA A 4 33.04 8.76 -61.64
N SER A 5 33.63 9.95 -61.59
CA SER A 5 35.01 10.19 -62.02
C SER A 5 36.02 9.80 -60.93
N LYS A 6 37.20 9.33 -61.33
CA LYS A 6 38.36 9.13 -60.41
C LYS A 6 38.82 10.43 -59.72
N ARG A 7 38.41 11.60 -60.24
CA ARG A 7 38.68 12.94 -59.67
C ARG A 7 37.40 13.62 -59.17
N ASN A 8 36.40 12.84 -58.77
CA ASN A 8 35.08 13.34 -58.38
C ASN A 8 35.15 14.49 -57.37
N LEU A 9 35.94 14.36 -56.29
CA LEU A 9 36.07 15.40 -55.27
C LEU A 9 36.51 16.75 -55.86
N TYR A 10 37.57 16.77 -56.67
CA TYR A 10 38.03 18.01 -57.30
C TYR A 10 36.99 18.61 -58.25
N HIS A 11 36.33 17.77 -59.06
CA HIS A 11 35.30 18.25 -59.99
C HIS A 11 34.10 18.83 -59.24
N ILE A 12 33.65 18.16 -58.18
CA ILE A 12 32.54 18.63 -57.35
C ILE A 12 32.93 19.92 -56.64
N THR A 13 34.13 20.02 -56.06
CA THR A 13 34.62 21.29 -55.48
C THR A 13 34.58 22.42 -56.51
N GLN A 14 35.07 22.21 -57.74
CA GLN A 14 35.04 23.26 -58.77
C GLN A 14 33.62 23.67 -59.17
N LEU A 15 32.65 22.72 -59.19
CA LEU A 15 31.24 23.02 -59.45
C LEU A 15 30.64 23.83 -58.29
N VAL A 16 30.85 23.38 -57.05
CA VAL A 16 30.37 24.07 -55.85
C VAL A 16 30.97 25.47 -55.71
N THR A 17 32.23 25.69 -56.10
CA THR A 17 32.89 27.00 -56.00
C THR A 17 32.52 27.97 -57.13
N ASN A 18 32.46 27.50 -58.39
CA ASN A 18 32.48 28.41 -59.55
C ASN A 18 31.15 28.52 -60.31
N LEU A 19 30.22 27.58 -60.12
CA LEU A 19 28.99 27.55 -60.90
C LEU A 19 28.02 28.68 -60.46
N PRO A 20 27.28 29.35 -61.35
CA PRO A 20 26.31 30.36 -60.92
C PRO A 20 25.26 29.77 -59.97
N GLU A 21 24.85 30.50 -58.92
CA GLU A 21 23.99 29.98 -57.84
C GLU A 21 22.69 29.32 -58.37
N ARG A 22 22.03 29.94 -59.35
CA ARG A 22 20.81 29.37 -59.96
C ARG A 22 21.07 28.02 -60.63
N ALA A 23 22.21 27.90 -61.30
CA ALA A 23 22.59 26.65 -61.94
C ALA A 23 23.00 25.58 -60.90
N LEU A 24 23.50 26.00 -59.74
CA LEU A 24 23.89 25.11 -58.64
C LEU A 24 22.64 24.53 -57.97
N GLU A 25 21.65 25.38 -57.74
CA GLU A 25 20.31 25.00 -57.27
C GLU A 25 19.61 24.05 -58.25
N THR A 26 19.72 24.31 -59.55
CA THR A 26 19.15 23.43 -60.59
C THR A 26 19.85 22.07 -60.59
N LEU A 27 21.18 22.06 -60.51
CA LEU A 27 21.97 20.82 -60.46
C LEU A 27 21.64 19.98 -59.22
N ALA A 28 21.44 20.62 -58.07
CA ALA A 28 21.07 19.95 -56.84
C ALA A 28 19.66 19.36 -56.89
N ARG A 29 18.70 20.09 -57.47
CA ARG A 29 17.32 19.62 -57.61
C ARG A 29 17.18 18.49 -58.63
N ASP A 30 17.91 18.56 -59.73
CA ASP A 30 17.75 17.62 -60.86
C ASP A 30 18.66 16.39 -60.73
N GLY A 31 19.56 16.36 -59.73
CA GLY A 31 20.55 15.31 -59.54
C GLY A 31 20.55 14.75 -58.12
N ASP A 32 19.85 13.64 -57.92
CA ASP A 32 19.64 13.01 -56.60
C ASP A 32 20.94 12.72 -55.82
N GLU A 33 22.02 12.33 -56.51
CA GLU A 33 23.30 11.99 -55.86
C GLU A 33 24.16 13.21 -55.49
N PHE A 34 23.87 14.40 -56.03
CA PHE A 34 24.75 15.56 -55.88
C PHE A 34 24.73 16.18 -54.47
N PRO A 35 23.56 16.50 -53.87
CA PRO A 35 23.48 16.96 -52.49
C PRO A 35 24.08 15.95 -51.51
N ASP A 36 23.78 14.65 -51.68
CA ASP A 36 24.29 13.58 -50.84
C ASP A 36 25.81 13.45 -50.89
N PHE A 37 26.41 13.55 -52.09
CA PHE A 37 27.86 13.53 -52.23
C PHE A 37 28.50 14.73 -51.54
N VAL A 38 27.91 15.93 -51.68
CA VAL A 38 28.41 17.14 -51.02
C VAL A 38 28.31 17.01 -49.51
N ALA A 39 27.18 16.51 -48.98
CA ALA A 39 27.00 16.24 -47.55
C ALA A 39 28.05 15.25 -47.01
N ALA A 40 28.29 14.15 -47.73
CA ALA A 40 29.24 13.11 -47.34
C ALA A 40 30.71 13.55 -47.40
N LYS A 41 31.03 14.52 -48.25
CA LYS A 41 32.41 14.99 -48.54
C LYS A 41 32.65 16.45 -48.19
N LEU A 42 31.79 17.03 -47.35
CA LEU A 42 31.87 18.43 -46.99
C LEU A 42 33.22 18.81 -46.36
N PRO A 43 33.80 18.06 -45.40
CA PRO A 43 35.10 18.40 -44.82
C PRO A 43 36.22 18.47 -45.88
N GLU A 44 36.24 17.53 -46.82
CA GLU A 44 37.24 17.51 -47.90
C GLU A 44 37.00 18.62 -48.93
N ILE A 45 35.75 18.93 -49.26
CA ILE A 45 35.40 20.05 -50.15
C ILE A 45 35.85 21.38 -49.54
N LEU A 46 35.56 21.62 -48.27
CA LEU A 46 35.96 22.85 -47.57
C LEU A 46 37.48 22.96 -47.39
N ALA A 47 38.19 21.83 -47.24
CA ALA A 47 39.65 21.84 -47.21
C ALA A 47 40.27 22.27 -48.55
N LEU A 48 39.61 21.97 -49.68
CA LEU A 48 40.04 22.39 -51.02
C LEU A 48 39.54 23.79 -51.40
N ALA A 49 38.47 24.28 -50.77
CA ALA A 49 37.88 25.59 -50.98
C ALA A 49 37.56 26.29 -49.64
N PRO A 50 38.59 26.77 -48.91
CA PRO A 50 38.41 27.36 -47.58
C PRO A 50 37.60 28.67 -47.60
N ASP A 51 37.62 29.39 -48.72
CA ASP A 51 36.92 30.66 -48.91
C ASP A 51 35.50 30.48 -49.51
N LEU A 52 34.93 29.26 -49.44
CA LEU A 52 33.61 28.98 -49.98
C LEU A 52 32.53 29.76 -49.21
N ALA A 53 31.75 30.57 -49.93
CA ALA A 53 30.62 31.30 -49.37
C ALA A 53 29.50 30.32 -48.92
N PRO A 54 29.01 30.42 -47.66
CA PRO A 54 28.05 29.46 -47.11
C PRO A 54 26.68 29.50 -47.79
N GLU A 55 26.28 30.63 -48.38
CA GLU A 55 25.04 30.79 -49.16
C GLU A 55 24.99 29.81 -50.34
N ARG A 56 26.16 29.44 -50.88
CA ARG A 56 26.25 28.46 -51.98
C ARG A 56 25.92 27.04 -51.51
N LEU A 57 26.23 26.70 -50.26
CA LEU A 57 25.87 25.41 -49.66
C LEU A 57 24.37 25.33 -49.40
N GLU A 58 23.75 26.41 -48.94
CA GLU A 58 22.29 26.51 -48.78
C GLU A 58 21.55 26.25 -50.09
N ARG A 59 22.06 26.75 -51.23
CA ARG A 59 21.47 26.50 -52.56
C ARG A 59 21.51 25.04 -53.01
N ILE A 60 22.40 24.22 -52.42
CA ILE A 60 22.47 22.79 -52.72
C ILE A 60 21.38 22.01 -51.96
N GLY A 61 20.86 22.55 -50.86
CA GLY A 61 19.73 21.98 -50.15
C GLY A 61 20.03 20.64 -49.47
N PHE A 62 21.15 20.55 -48.75
CA PHE A 62 21.51 19.38 -47.94
C PHE A 62 21.65 19.76 -46.46
N GLU A 63 21.53 18.76 -45.58
CA GLU A 63 21.84 18.90 -44.15
C GLU A 63 23.28 18.46 -43.86
N VAL A 64 24.01 19.24 -43.07
CA VAL A 64 25.35 18.85 -42.62
C VAL A 64 25.26 17.65 -41.68
N ARG A 65 25.94 16.55 -42.05
CA ARG A 65 25.94 15.30 -41.27
C ARG A 65 26.72 15.41 -39.95
N ASP A 66 27.89 16.03 -40.01
CA ASP A 66 28.83 16.15 -38.89
C ASP A 66 29.40 17.57 -38.83
N LEU A 67 28.77 18.43 -38.02
CA LEU A 67 29.22 19.78 -37.74
C LEU A 67 30.61 19.79 -37.05
N PRO A 68 30.89 18.94 -36.03
CA PRO A 68 32.24 18.81 -35.48
C PRO A 68 33.34 18.61 -36.53
N ALA A 69 33.12 17.79 -37.56
CA ALA A 69 34.11 17.54 -38.63
C ALA A 69 34.48 18.80 -39.43
N ILE A 70 33.60 19.79 -39.49
CA ILE A 70 33.85 21.08 -40.16
C ILE A 70 34.09 22.24 -39.17
N GLY A 71 34.30 21.95 -37.87
CA GLY A 71 34.39 22.95 -36.80
C GLY A 71 35.43 24.05 -37.00
N LYS A 72 36.50 23.79 -37.78
CA LYS A 72 37.51 24.81 -38.13
C LYS A 72 36.96 25.92 -39.06
N PHE A 73 35.85 25.67 -39.74
CA PHE A 73 35.17 26.60 -40.64
C PHE A 73 33.99 27.27 -39.92
N THR A 74 34.28 28.02 -38.86
CA THR A 74 33.28 28.56 -37.91
C THR A 74 32.20 29.41 -38.57
N GLY A 75 32.53 30.16 -39.63
CA GLY A 75 31.56 30.94 -40.40
C GLY A 75 30.50 30.07 -41.10
N ILE A 76 30.92 28.94 -41.67
CA ILE A 76 30.04 27.97 -42.33
C ILE A 76 29.20 27.25 -41.28
N VAL A 77 29.82 26.76 -40.19
CA VAL A 77 29.09 26.11 -39.07
C VAL A 77 27.99 27.02 -38.54
N ARG A 78 28.30 28.27 -38.22
CA ARG A 78 27.33 29.24 -37.70
C ARG A 78 26.20 29.51 -38.70
N PHE A 79 26.54 29.63 -39.98
CA PHE A 79 25.53 29.86 -41.02
C PHE A 79 24.58 28.67 -41.16
N MET A 80 25.12 27.46 -41.32
CA MET A 80 24.31 26.25 -41.50
C MET A 80 23.45 25.96 -40.26
N ALA A 81 24.00 26.13 -39.06
CA ALA A 81 23.27 25.98 -37.80
C ALA A 81 22.11 26.97 -37.69
N ARG A 82 22.33 28.25 -38.00
CA ARG A 82 21.28 29.30 -37.96
C ARG A 82 20.17 29.09 -39.00
N ARG A 83 20.48 28.38 -40.09
CA ARG A 83 19.50 28.01 -41.12
C ARG A 83 18.82 26.66 -40.83
N GLY A 84 19.21 25.94 -39.78
CA GLY A 84 18.69 24.61 -39.49
C GLY A 84 19.10 23.56 -40.53
N LEU A 85 20.25 23.73 -41.18
CA LEU A 85 20.75 22.86 -42.26
C LEU A 85 21.77 21.85 -41.72
N PHE A 86 21.36 21.06 -40.74
CA PHE A 86 22.17 20.01 -40.11
C PHE A 86 21.27 18.85 -39.68
N GLU A 87 21.84 17.64 -39.71
CA GLU A 87 21.15 16.44 -39.26
C GLU A 87 20.98 16.49 -37.73
N LEU A 88 19.80 16.12 -37.23
CA LEU A 88 19.56 16.00 -35.79
C LEU A 88 20.34 14.80 -35.25
N SER A 89 21.44 15.10 -34.58
CA SER A 89 22.26 14.11 -33.88
C SER A 89 22.83 14.74 -32.62
N ILE A 90 23.14 13.91 -31.62
CA ILE A 90 23.75 14.35 -30.36
C ILE A 90 25.00 15.21 -30.64
N ALA A 91 25.87 14.74 -31.54
CA ALA A 91 27.11 15.44 -31.88
C ALA A 91 26.86 16.84 -32.46
N ASN A 92 25.88 16.97 -33.36
CA ASN A 92 25.56 18.27 -33.99
C ASN A 92 24.90 19.22 -33.01
N VAL A 93 23.94 18.74 -32.22
CA VAL A 93 23.23 19.56 -31.22
C VAL A 93 24.21 20.08 -30.16
N GLU A 94 25.10 19.22 -29.64
CA GLU A 94 26.13 19.62 -28.68
C GLU A 94 27.15 20.59 -29.28
N HIS A 95 27.54 20.39 -30.54
CA HIS A 95 28.46 21.29 -31.22
C HIS A 95 27.86 22.68 -31.39
N ILE A 96 26.58 22.79 -31.75
CA ILE A 96 25.88 24.07 -31.85
C ILE A 96 25.78 24.73 -30.47
N TYR A 97 25.36 23.98 -29.45
CA TYR A 97 25.25 24.47 -28.08
C TYR A 97 26.58 25.09 -27.60
N ARG A 98 27.71 24.45 -27.89
CA ARG A 98 29.04 24.96 -27.52
C ARG A 98 29.60 26.06 -28.40
N GLU A 99 29.67 25.82 -29.69
CA GLU A 99 30.51 26.62 -30.60
C GLU A 99 29.71 27.73 -31.30
N VAL A 100 28.39 27.60 -31.39
CA VAL A 100 27.51 28.60 -32.02
C VAL A 100 26.85 29.48 -30.97
N ILE A 101 26.28 28.87 -29.92
CA ILE A 101 25.58 29.57 -28.85
C ILE A 101 26.57 30.07 -27.78
N GLY A 102 27.66 29.32 -27.53
CA GLY A 102 28.71 29.71 -26.59
C GLY A 102 28.49 29.17 -25.17
N GLU A 103 27.62 28.19 -25.00
CA GLU A 103 27.37 27.55 -23.71
C GLU A 103 28.40 26.46 -23.41
N THR A 104 28.69 26.22 -22.13
CA THR A 104 29.80 25.33 -21.73
C THR A 104 29.40 24.13 -20.89
N ASN A 105 28.20 24.14 -20.30
CA ASN A 105 27.75 23.09 -19.40
C ASN A 105 27.09 21.92 -20.15
N LEU A 106 27.89 21.15 -20.89
CA LEU A 106 27.40 19.98 -21.63
C LEU A 106 26.78 18.91 -20.73
N MET A 107 27.27 18.75 -19.50
CA MET A 107 26.74 17.73 -18.59
C MET A 107 25.28 18.04 -18.24
N ALA A 108 25.00 19.26 -17.76
CA ALA A 108 23.62 19.67 -17.51
C ALA A 108 22.79 19.68 -18.80
N PHE A 109 23.39 20.03 -19.94
CA PHE A 109 22.69 19.97 -21.23
C PHE A 109 22.28 18.54 -21.63
N ARG A 110 23.06 17.51 -21.29
CA ARG A 110 22.68 16.11 -21.55
C ARG A 110 21.57 15.65 -20.61
N GLU A 111 21.69 15.98 -19.33
CA GLU A 111 20.73 15.58 -18.29
C GLU A 111 19.31 16.14 -18.53
N ARG A 112 19.21 17.35 -19.08
CA ARG A 112 17.94 18.09 -19.31
C ARG A 112 17.94 18.83 -20.65
N ASN A 113 18.15 18.08 -21.71
CA ASN A 113 18.35 18.59 -23.07
C ASN A 113 17.21 19.49 -23.55
N TYR A 114 15.98 18.98 -23.55
CA TYR A 114 14.84 19.71 -24.08
C TYR A 114 14.46 20.93 -23.22
N THR A 115 14.47 20.80 -21.89
CA THR A 115 14.35 21.90 -20.93
C THR A 115 15.38 22.98 -21.23
N THR A 116 16.65 22.60 -21.41
CA THR A 116 17.71 23.56 -21.71
C THR A 116 17.45 24.24 -23.05
N LEU A 117 17.13 23.48 -24.10
CA LEU A 117 16.86 24.03 -25.44
C LEU A 117 15.72 25.05 -25.43
N ARG A 118 14.63 24.78 -24.71
CA ARG A 118 13.49 25.71 -24.58
C ARG A 118 13.84 27.01 -23.85
N SER A 119 14.89 26.99 -23.02
CA SER A 119 15.36 28.15 -22.27
C SER A 119 16.37 29.02 -23.03
N LEU A 120 16.86 28.56 -24.19
CA LEU A 120 17.87 29.28 -24.96
C LEU A 120 17.32 30.58 -25.54
N THR A 121 18.17 31.62 -25.56
CA THR A 121 17.80 32.93 -26.12
C THR A 121 17.86 32.94 -27.66
N ASP A 122 18.73 32.14 -28.27
CA ASP A 122 18.81 31.99 -29.74
C ASP A 122 17.82 30.91 -30.21
N PRO A 123 16.76 31.25 -30.96
CA PRO A 123 15.71 30.31 -31.31
C PRO A 123 16.11 29.35 -32.44
N ALA A 124 17.26 29.52 -33.10
CA ALA A 124 17.58 28.76 -34.31
C ALA A 124 17.62 27.24 -34.06
N LEU A 125 18.22 26.82 -32.95
CA LEU A 125 18.35 25.41 -32.59
C LEU A 125 17.00 24.80 -32.22
N ILE A 126 16.23 25.45 -31.34
CA ILE A 126 14.90 24.96 -30.95
C ILE A 126 13.94 24.97 -32.14
N THR A 127 14.01 25.95 -33.04
CA THR A 127 13.18 25.98 -34.26
C THR A 127 13.46 24.77 -35.16
N ARG A 128 14.72 24.35 -35.28
CA ARG A 128 15.09 23.14 -36.04
C ARG A 128 14.60 21.86 -35.35
N VAL A 129 14.65 21.80 -34.03
CA VAL A 129 14.12 20.69 -33.23
C VAL A 129 12.61 20.59 -33.38
N GLU A 130 11.88 21.70 -33.22
CA GLU A 130 10.41 21.73 -33.33
C GLU A 130 9.91 21.35 -34.73
N ARG A 131 10.68 21.63 -35.79
CA ARG A 131 10.33 21.27 -37.17
C ARG A 131 10.28 19.76 -37.38
N ASP A 132 11.21 19.01 -36.79
CA ASP A 132 11.37 17.56 -36.96
C ASP A 132 11.44 16.87 -35.60
N LEU A 133 10.47 17.18 -34.74
CA LEU A 133 10.47 16.82 -33.32
C LEU A 133 10.48 15.30 -33.08
N ASP A 134 9.84 14.53 -33.95
CA ASP A 134 9.83 13.06 -33.90
C ASP A 134 11.23 12.46 -34.09
N ILE A 135 11.99 13.01 -35.04
CA ILE A 135 13.40 12.66 -35.28
C ILE A 135 14.26 13.09 -34.08
N TYR A 136 14.02 14.30 -33.54
CA TYR A 136 14.76 14.74 -32.35
C TYR A 136 14.48 13.83 -31.13
N LEU A 137 13.21 13.47 -30.90
CA LEU A 137 12.83 12.58 -29.81
C LEU A 137 13.54 11.23 -29.92
N SER A 138 13.49 10.61 -31.10
CA SER A 138 14.09 9.30 -31.35
C SER A 138 15.62 9.33 -31.40
N ASP A 139 16.21 10.13 -32.28
CA ASP A 139 17.64 10.07 -32.61
C ASP A 139 18.54 10.91 -31.67
N VAL A 140 17.95 11.76 -30.83
CA VAL A 140 18.70 12.62 -29.90
C VAL A 140 18.26 12.38 -28.47
N LEU A 141 16.99 12.62 -28.14
CA LEU A 141 16.55 12.64 -26.75
C LEU A 141 16.54 11.23 -26.12
N LEU A 142 16.08 10.22 -26.86
CA LEU A 142 16.11 8.82 -26.40
C LEU A 142 17.50 8.17 -26.51
N GLU A 143 18.35 8.62 -27.43
CA GLU A 143 19.73 8.15 -27.52
C GLU A 143 20.65 8.78 -26.45
N LEU A 144 20.26 9.93 -25.89
CA LEU A 144 20.91 10.53 -24.72
C LEU A 144 20.53 9.77 -23.44
N HIS A 145 21.29 8.74 -23.09
CA HIS A 145 21.02 7.92 -21.89
C HIS A 145 21.03 8.69 -20.56
N ASP A 146 21.80 9.77 -20.47
CA ASP A 146 21.86 10.62 -19.27
C ASP A 146 20.66 11.56 -19.15
N ASN A 147 19.79 11.63 -20.17
CA ASN A 147 18.61 12.50 -20.18
C ASN A 147 17.50 11.95 -19.26
N SER A 148 17.56 12.32 -17.99
CA SER A 148 16.59 11.91 -16.97
C SER A 148 16.04 13.07 -16.15
N GLU A 149 16.49 14.29 -16.37
CA GLU A 149 16.24 15.45 -15.51
C GLU A 149 15.46 16.56 -16.20
N GLU A 150 14.67 16.21 -17.24
CA GLU A 150 13.76 17.17 -17.85
C GLU A 150 12.75 17.67 -16.81
N ASP A 151 12.43 18.97 -16.85
CA ASP A 151 11.45 19.53 -15.94
C ASP A 151 10.01 19.17 -16.34
N ALA A 152 9.08 19.28 -15.41
CA ALA A 152 7.68 18.94 -15.65
C ALA A 152 7.05 19.73 -16.82
N ALA A 153 7.46 20.98 -17.06
CA ALA A 153 6.92 21.78 -18.15
C ALA A 153 7.45 21.33 -19.52
N ALA A 154 8.68 20.84 -19.60
CA ALA A 154 9.25 20.22 -20.80
C ALA A 154 8.64 18.86 -21.08
N ILE A 155 8.44 18.04 -20.04
CA ILE A 155 7.79 16.74 -20.17
C ILE A 155 6.35 16.92 -20.65
N THR A 156 5.55 17.76 -20.00
CA THR A 156 4.15 18.00 -20.41
C THR A 156 4.06 18.55 -21.84
N ASP A 157 4.99 19.43 -22.24
CA ASP A 157 5.02 19.96 -23.60
C ASP A 157 5.21 18.86 -24.64
N LEU A 158 6.19 17.96 -24.46
CA LEU A 158 6.43 16.82 -25.35
C LEU A 158 5.24 15.86 -25.39
N LEU A 159 4.70 15.49 -24.22
CA LEU A 159 3.54 14.58 -24.14
C LEU A 159 2.32 15.16 -24.87
N GLY A 160 2.17 16.48 -24.90
CA GLY A 160 1.06 17.18 -25.55
C GLY A 160 1.19 17.35 -27.07
N ARG A 161 2.34 16.99 -27.69
CA ARG A 161 2.53 17.16 -29.13
C ARG A 161 1.83 16.06 -29.94
N GLU A 162 1.10 16.50 -30.96
CA GLU A 162 0.47 15.59 -31.92
C GLU A 162 1.52 14.99 -32.88
N GLY A 163 1.31 13.74 -33.28
CA GLY A 163 2.13 13.07 -34.30
C GLY A 163 3.42 12.42 -33.80
N LEU A 164 3.74 12.52 -32.51
CA LEU A 164 4.85 11.75 -31.91
C LEU A 164 4.42 10.31 -31.63
N ASP A 165 5.36 9.38 -31.82
CA ASP A 165 5.17 7.97 -31.52
C ASP A 165 4.94 7.72 -30.02
N GLU A 166 3.93 6.92 -29.70
CA GLU A 166 3.51 6.69 -28.31
C GLU A 166 4.49 5.82 -27.52
N ASP A 167 5.19 4.89 -28.19
CA ASP A 167 6.19 4.04 -27.54
C ASP A 167 7.43 4.88 -27.20
N ASN A 168 7.84 5.78 -28.10
CA ASN A 168 8.90 6.76 -27.84
C ASN A 168 8.54 7.68 -26.66
N LEU A 169 7.31 8.19 -26.58
CA LEU A 169 6.85 9.01 -25.46
C LEU A 169 6.82 8.22 -24.14
N ARG A 170 6.39 6.96 -24.16
CA ARG A 170 6.40 6.08 -22.99
C ARG A 170 7.83 5.83 -22.51
N GLU A 171 8.75 5.55 -23.42
CA GLU A 171 10.16 5.35 -23.10
C GLU A 171 10.78 6.61 -22.50
N PHE A 172 10.56 7.76 -23.15
CA PHE A 172 11.04 9.05 -22.67
C PHE A 172 10.54 9.34 -21.24
N LEU A 173 9.22 9.22 -21.01
CA LEU A 173 8.60 9.46 -19.71
C LEU A 173 9.13 8.50 -18.63
N GLY A 174 9.35 7.23 -18.99
CA GLY A 174 9.87 6.21 -18.08
C GLY A 174 11.26 6.54 -17.53
N ARG A 175 12.08 7.28 -18.28
CA ARG A 175 13.44 7.67 -17.87
C ARG A 175 13.49 8.89 -16.95
N GLN A 176 12.46 9.74 -16.96
CA GLN A 176 12.48 11.00 -16.22
C GLN A 176 12.40 10.80 -14.71
N THR A 177 13.06 11.65 -13.93
CA THR A 177 12.98 11.66 -12.46
C THR A 177 11.93 12.65 -11.95
N ALA A 178 11.65 13.71 -12.70
CA ALA A 178 10.63 14.69 -12.37
C ALA A 178 9.23 14.05 -12.38
N LEU A 179 8.41 14.45 -11.41
CA LEU A 179 7.00 14.06 -11.34
C LEU A 179 6.14 15.17 -11.95
N LEU A 180 5.15 14.78 -12.75
CA LEU A 180 4.14 15.71 -13.22
C LEU A 180 3.28 16.19 -12.04
N PRO A 181 3.08 17.50 -11.87
CA PRO A 181 2.29 18.02 -10.74
C PRO A 181 0.79 17.69 -10.87
N ALA A 182 0.28 17.62 -12.10
CA ALA A 182 -1.11 17.32 -12.45
C ALA A 182 -1.21 16.71 -13.85
N LEU A 183 -2.39 16.18 -14.18
CA LEU A 183 -2.72 15.68 -15.53
C LEU A 183 -3.05 16.80 -16.54
N GLU A 184 -3.11 18.06 -16.11
CA GLU A 184 -3.34 19.21 -16.99
C GLU A 184 -2.27 19.26 -18.10
N GLY A 185 -2.71 19.34 -19.35
CA GLY A 185 -1.83 19.34 -20.53
C GLY A 185 -1.33 17.96 -20.96
N VAL A 186 -1.62 16.89 -20.21
CA VAL A 186 -1.34 15.51 -20.62
C VAL A 186 -2.53 14.96 -21.42
N PRO A 187 -2.33 14.43 -22.64
CA PRO A 187 -3.41 13.80 -23.41
C PRO A 187 -4.03 12.61 -22.67
N GLU A 188 -5.36 12.47 -22.72
CA GLU A 188 -6.09 11.42 -21.99
C GLU A 188 -5.57 10.00 -22.27
N LYS A 189 -5.15 9.73 -23.51
CA LYS A 189 -4.58 8.44 -23.93
C LYS A 189 -3.30 8.06 -23.17
N LEU A 190 -2.58 9.04 -22.61
CA LEU A 190 -1.35 8.83 -21.84
C LEU A 190 -1.56 8.87 -20.32
N HIS A 191 -2.78 9.17 -19.83
CA HIS A 191 -3.05 9.24 -18.39
C HIS A 191 -2.73 7.93 -17.68
N ALA A 192 -3.14 6.80 -18.26
CA ALA A 192 -2.81 5.46 -17.74
C ALA A 192 -1.29 5.26 -17.65
N THR A 193 -0.56 5.56 -18.73
CA THR A 193 0.90 5.45 -18.80
C THR A 193 1.60 6.26 -17.72
N VAL A 194 1.12 7.47 -17.42
CA VAL A 194 1.68 8.32 -16.36
C VAL A 194 1.59 7.65 -14.98
N PHE A 195 0.45 7.01 -14.67
CA PHE A 195 0.26 6.29 -13.42
C PHE A 195 1.05 4.98 -13.38
N GLU A 196 1.08 4.20 -14.47
CA GLU A 196 1.87 2.97 -14.60
C GLU A 196 3.37 3.22 -14.34
N LEU A 197 3.91 4.28 -14.94
CA LEU A 197 5.31 4.68 -14.80
C LEU A 197 5.58 5.44 -13.49
N ARG A 198 4.54 5.77 -12.72
CA ARG A 198 4.62 6.56 -11.48
C ARG A 198 5.30 7.91 -11.71
N ARG A 199 4.93 8.59 -12.79
CA ARG A 199 5.49 9.90 -13.20
C ARG A 199 4.54 11.06 -12.89
N ILE A 200 3.76 10.93 -11.84
CA ILE A 200 2.84 11.95 -11.34
C ILE A 200 2.96 12.07 -9.83
N GLU A 201 2.78 13.29 -9.33
CA GLU A 201 2.83 13.54 -7.89
C GLU A 201 1.72 12.77 -7.15
N PRO A 202 2.03 12.08 -6.03
CA PRO A 202 1.05 11.42 -5.17
C PRO A 202 0.10 12.39 -4.47
N LYS A 203 -0.88 12.89 -5.21
CA LYS A 203 -1.94 13.79 -4.74
C LYS A 203 -3.32 13.16 -4.93
N TRP A 204 -4.22 13.44 -3.99
CA TRP A 204 -5.62 13.03 -4.10
C TRP A 204 -6.28 13.58 -5.35
N ASP A 205 -6.02 14.86 -5.68
CA ASP A 205 -6.57 15.52 -6.86
C ASP A 205 -6.17 14.79 -8.16
N ASN A 206 -4.92 14.31 -8.25
CA ASN A 206 -4.47 13.53 -9.42
C ASN A 206 -5.19 12.19 -9.53
N CYS A 207 -5.44 11.50 -8.42
CA CYS A 207 -6.21 10.26 -8.41
C CYS A 207 -7.67 10.51 -8.84
N ILE A 208 -8.28 11.61 -8.37
CA ILE A 208 -9.64 12.01 -8.74
C ILE A 208 -9.71 12.35 -10.24
N SER A 209 -8.76 13.14 -10.74
CA SER A 209 -8.67 13.47 -12.17
C SER A 209 -8.50 12.22 -13.02
N PHE A 210 -7.67 11.26 -12.62
CA PHE A 210 -7.50 10.00 -13.34
C PHE A 210 -8.79 9.18 -13.37
N MET A 211 -9.51 9.07 -12.24
CA MET A 211 -10.81 8.39 -12.17
C MET A 211 -11.88 9.03 -13.05
N GLY A 212 -11.78 10.34 -13.32
CA GLY A 212 -12.71 11.06 -14.19
C GLY A 212 -12.37 10.98 -15.68
N GLY A 213 -11.20 10.47 -16.05
CA GLY A 213 -10.71 10.41 -17.43
C GLY A 213 -11.17 9.16 -18.19
N SER A 214 -11.17 9.25 -19.53
CA SER A 214 -11.58 8.13 -20.41
C SER A 214 -10.64 6.92 -20.36
N GLY A 215 -9.38 7.12 -19.99
CA GLY A 215 -8.35 6.08 -19.82
C GLY A 215 -8.29 5.46 -18.43
N PHE A 216 -9.29 5.68 -17.57
CA PHE A 216 -9.30 5.14 -16.20
C PHE A 216 -9.35 3.61 -16.20
N ALA A 217 -8.40 2.99 -15.49
CA ALA A 217 -8.41 1.57 -15.15
C ALA A 217 -8.17 1.39 -13.65
N ALA A 218 -9.05 0.63 -12.99
CA ALA A 218 -9.03 0.46 -11.55
C ALA A 218 -7.74 -0.23 -11.07
N GLU A 219 -7.30 -1.24 -11.80
CA GLU A 219 -6.08 -2.01 -11.57
C GLU A 219 -4.81 -1.14 -11.61
N ILE A 220 -4.75 -0.13 -12.49
CA ILE A 220 -3.62 0.80 -12.58
C ILE A 220 -3.59 1.69 -11.33
N LEU A 221 -4.75 2.24 -10.93
CA LEU A 221 -4.82 3.07 -9.73
C LEU A 221 -4.52 2.25 -8.46
N VAL A 222 -5.01 1.01 -8.36
CA VAL A 222 -4.65 0.09 -7.27
C VAL A 222 -3.14 -0.13 -7.24
N ALA A 223 -2.53 -0.51 -8.38
CA ALA A 223 -1.09 -0.79 -8.45
C ALA A 223 -0.24 0.42 -8.07
N TYR A 224 -0.68 1.63 -8.45
CA TYR A 224 -0.06 2.90 -8.06
C TYR A 224 -0.17 3.16 -6.55
N LEU A 225 -1.37 3.05 -5.98
CA LEU A 225 -1.63 3.30 -4.55
C LEU A 225 -1.00 2.22 -3.65
N ASP A 226 -0.80 1.00 -4.14
CA ASP A 226 -0.16 -0.08 -3.37
C ASP A 226 1.37 0.10 -3.24
N GLN A 227 1.95 1.13 -3.87
CA GLN A 227 3.37 1.45 -3.72
C GLN A 227 3.67 2.21 -2.42
N LYS A 228 4.74 1.79 -1.74
CA LYS A 228 5.12 2.33 -0.43
C LYS A 228 5.53 3.81 -0.48
N ASP A 229 6.26 4.21 -1.51
CA ASP A 229 6.68 5.59 -1.75
C ASP A 229 5.48 6.51 -2.05
N VAL A 230 4.54 6.05 -2.86
CA VAL A 230 3.27 6.74 -3.13
C VAL A 230 2.48 6.95 -1.84
N ARG A 231 2.28 5.88 -1.04
CA ARG A 231 1.59 5.97 0.27
C ARG A 231 2.25 6.96 1.22
N ALA A 232 3.57 6.87 1.35
CA ALA A 232 4.35 7.72 2.25
C ALA A 232 4.20 9.22 1.93
N VAL A 233 3.88 9.59 0.69
CA VAL A 233 3.64 10.97 0.28
C VAL A 233 2.16 11.34 0.39
N ILE A 234 1.26 10.57 -0.23
CA ILE A 234 -0.16 10.94 -0.36
C ILE A 234 -0.87 11.02 1.00
N LEU A 235 -0.53 10.13 1.93
CA LEU A 235 -1.14 10.08 3.27
C LEU A 235 -0.70 11.22 4.20
N LYS A 236 0.31 12.02 3.81
CA LYS A 236 0.66 13.26 4.54
C LYS A 236 -0.42 14.33 4.45
N HIS A 237 -1.32 14.21 3.47
CA HIS A 237 -2.40 15.15 3.23
C HIS A 237 -3.74 14.47 3.55
N SER A 238 -4.56 15.11 4.39
CA SER A 238 -5.90 14.60 4.71
C SER A 238 -6.79 14.61 3.46
N LEU A 239 -7.49 13.50 3.23
CA LEU A 239 -8.53 13.44 2.20
C LEU A 239 -9.76 14.20 2.67
N ARG A 240 -10.14 15.27 1.96
CA ARG A 240 -11.29 16.11 2.30
C ARG A 240 -12.59 15.31 2.26
N ASN A 241 -13.52 15.64 3.15
CA ASN A 241 -14.87 15.11 3.11
C ASN A 241 -15.78 16.05 2.29
N GLY A 242 -15.87 15.80 0.98
CA GLY A 242 -16.71 16.56 0.06
C GLY A 242 -17.31 15.68 -1.03
N PRO A 243 -18.26 16.21 -1.82
CA PRO A 243 -18.83 15.50 -2.98
C PRO A 243 -17.77 15.17 -4.05
N GLU A 244 -16.77 16.05 -4.24
CA GLU A 244 -15.68 15.88 -5.20
C GLU A 244 -14.78 14.68 -4.87
N THR A 245 -14.61 14.35 -3.58
CA THR A 245 -13.79 13.20 -3.15
C THR A 245 -14.61 11.94 -2.96
N LEU A 246 -15.93 12.00 -3.08
CA LEU A 246 -16.81 10.84 -2.84
C LEU A 246 -16.47 9.65 -3.74
N PRO A 247 -16.21 9.80 -5.06
CA PRO A 247 -15.85 8.68 -5.91
C PRO A 247 -14.56 7.99 -5.44
N LEU A 248 -13.54 8.76 -5.09
CA LEU A 248 -12.28 8.22 -4.59
C LEU A 248 -12.45 7.52 -3.23
N ARG A 249 -13.23 8.09 -2.31
CA ARG A 249 -13.52 7.44 -1.01
C ARG A 249 -14.26 6.11 -1.20
N GLN A 250 -15.21 6.07 -2.15
CA GLN A 250 -15.90 4.83 -2.51
C GLN A 250 -14.95 3.83 -3.17
N PHE A 251 -14.04 4.28 -4.02
CA PHE A 251 -13.02 3.42 -4.62
C PHE A 251 -12.13 2.79 -3.53
N LEU A 252 -11.56 3.61 -2.65
CA LEU A 252 -10.65 3.16 -1.60
C LEU A 252 -11.30 2.14 -0.64
N VAL A 253 -12.54 2.39 -0.21
CA VAL A 253 -13.23 1.44 0.70
C VAL A 253 -13.56 0.11 0.01
N ASN A 254 -13.78 0.10 -1.32
CA ASN A 254 -14.07 -1.10 -2.11
C ASN A 254 -12.81 -1.76 -2.71
N ALA A 255 -11.61 -1.25 -2.44
CA ALA A 255 -10.37 -1.68 -3.10
C ALA A 255 -9.82 -3.01 -2.54
N ASN A 256 -10.52 -4.12 -2.84
CA ASN A 256 -10.11 -5.46 -2.39
C ASN A 256 -8.70 -5.86 -2.86
N ALA A 257 -8.30 -5.38 -4.04
CA ALA A 257 -7.02 -5.72 -4.67
C ALA A 257 -5.80 -5.02 -4.05
N LEU A 258 -5.98 -4.04 -3.15
CA LEU A 258 -4.85 -3.49 -2.38
C LEU A 258 -4.30 -4.55 -1.43
N SER A 259 -3.02 -4.48 -1.08
CA SER A 259 -2.49 -5.27 0.04
C SER A 259 -3.18 -4.90 1.37
N ASP A 260 -3.16 -5.79 2.36
CA ASP A 260 -3.79 -5.55 3.67
C ASP A 260 -3.18 -4.32 4.38
N ASP A 261 -1.86 -4.16 4.30
CA ASP A 261 -1.16 -3.02 4.89
C ASP A 261 -1.57 -1.69 4.23
N SER A 262 -1.54 -1.63 2.89
CA SER A 262 -1.97 -0.43 2.16
C SER A 262 -3.43 -0.09 2.42
N TYR A 263 -4.30 -1.10 2.37
CA TYR A 263 -5.73 -0.91 2.59
C TYR A 263 -6.00 -0.33 3.98
N ARG A 264 -5.35 -0.87 5.02
CA ARG A 264 -5.47 -0.36 6.39
C ARG A 264 -5.07 1.10 6.51
N GLU A 265 -3.92 1.48 5.94
CA GLU A 265 -3.45 2.88 5.99
C GLU A 265 -4.43 3.84 5.29
N TYR A 266 -4.94 3.47 4.11
CA TYR A 266 -5.90 4.29 3.38
C TYR A 266 -7.24 4.39 4.09
N VAL A 267 -7.78 3.27 4.55
CA VAL A 267 -9.06 3.19 5.26
C VAL A 267 -9.00 4.01 6.55
N ARG A 268 -7.92 3.91 7.32
CA ARG A 268 -7.68 4.74 8.50
C ARG A 268 -7.75 6.24 8.19
N ALA A 269 -7.18 6.65 7.05
CA ALA A 269 -7.18 8.05 6.60
C ALA A 269 -8.53 8.55 6.06
N LEU A 270 -9.52 7.67 5.83
CA LEU A 270 -10.85 8.09 5.38
C LEU A 270 -11.57 8.89 6.48
N PRO A 271 -12.23 10.01 6.14
CA PRO A 271 -12.70 10.97 7.14
C PRO A 271 -13.91 10.49 7.97
N ASN A 272 -14.75 9.61 7.43
CA ASN A 272 -16.00 9.17 8.08
C ASN A 272 -16.13 7.64 8.06
N PRO A 273 -16.87 7.08 9.03
CA PRO A 273 -17.35 5.71 8.92
C PRO A 273 -18.42 5.56 7.82
N PHE A 274 -18.64 4.32 7.43
CA PHE A 274 -19.61 3.89 6.43
C PHE A 274 -20.76 3.14 7.09
N ASN A 275 -21.96 3.30 6.54
CA ASN A 275 -23.16 2.69 7.13
C ASN A 275 -23.34 1.20 6.78
N ASN A 276 -22.50 0.63 5.92
CA ASN A 276 -22.59 -0.77 5.50
C ASN A 276 -21.22 -1.31 5.11
N PHE A 277 -21.03 -2.62 5.29
CA PHE A 277 -19.89 -3.33 4.71
C PHE A 277 -19.96 -3.32 3.18
N PRO A 278 -18.82 -3.12 2.49
CA PRO A 278 -18.75 -3.33 1.06
C PRO A 278 -18.97 -4.81 0.68
N LYS A 279 -19.69 -5.07 -0.41
CA LYS A 279 -20.21 -6.42 -0.74
C LYS A 279 -19.17 -7.43 -1.26
N SER A 280 -18.05 -6.96 -1.81
CA SER A 280 -17.08 -7.79 -2.55
C SER A 280 -15.69 -7.73 -1.94
N LEU A 281 -15.62 -7.61 -0.61
CA LEU A 281 -14.37 -7.60 0.13
C LEU A 281 -14.09 -8.96 0.76
N ASP A 282 -12.82 -9.34 0.74
CA ASP A 282 -12.35 -10.53 1.45
C ASP A 282 -12.41 -10.34 2.97
N SER A 283 -12.39 -11.46 3.70
CA SER A 283 -12.50 -11.47 5.16
C SER A 283 -11.42 -10.63 5.86
N SER A 284 -10.20 -10.55 5.30
CA SER A 284 -9.13 -9.72 5.88
C SER A 284 -9.45 -8.23 5.81
N LYS A 285 -10.04 -7.76 4.70
CA LYS A 285 -10.46 -6.36 4.54
C LYS A 285 -11.61 -6.00 5.47
N ASN A 286 -12.58 -6.89 5.64
CA ASN A 286 -13.67 -6.69 6.61
C ASN A 286 -13.13 -6.64 8.05
N THR A 287 -12.15 -7.46 8.38
CA THR A 287 -11.43 -7.41 9.68
C THR A 287 -10.80 -6.03 9.88
N ILE A 288 -10.07 -5.51 8.87
CA ILE A 288 -9.46 -4.18 8.91
C ILE A 288 -10.52 -3.09 9.11
N LEU A 289 -11.64 -3.13 8.39
CA LEU A 289 -12.72 -2.15 8.53
C LEU A 289 -13.32 -2.12 9.95
N ILE A 290 -13.43 -3.28 10.58
CA ILE A 290 -13.89 -3.43 11.97
C ILE A 290 -12.90 -2.82 12.94
N GLU A 291 -11.63 -3.24 12.87
CA GLU A 291 -10.56 -2.78 13.78
C GLU A 291 -10.29 -1.27 13.65
N GLU A 292 -10.36 -0.72 12.43
CA GLU A 292 -10.22 0.73 12.19
C GLU A 292 -11.50 1.53 12.46
N ARG A 293 -12.56 0.86 12.97
CA ARG A 293 -13.87 1.43 13.32
C ARG A 293 -14.49 2.25 12.19
N LYS A 294 -14.39 1.72 10.97
CA LYS A 294 -14.89 2.39 9.76
C LYS A 294 -16.28 1.95 9.35
N ILE A 295 -16.91 1.02 10.04
CA ILE A 295 -18.32 0.68 9.85
C ILE A 295 -19.13 1.14 11.05
N THR A 296 -20.23 1.85 10.80
CA THR A 296 -21.20 2.24 11.82
C THR A 296 -21.83 0.98 12.42
N PHE A 297 -21.74 0.82 13.73
CA PHE A 297 -22.32 -0.30 14.45
C PHE A 297 -23.85 -0.15 14.54
N SER A 298 -24.58 -1.12 13.99
CA SER A 298 -26.02 -1.26 14.09
C SER A 298 -26.42 -2.73 13.98
N LYS A 299 -27.68 -3.04 14.26
CA LYS A 299 -28.20 -4.40 14.07
C LYS A 299 -28.07 -4.85 12.62
N GLU A 300 -28.44 -3.97 11.69
CA GLU A 300 -28.43 -4.23 10.25
C GLU A 300 -27.00 -4.49 9.75
N THR A 301 -26.00 -3.74 10.24
CA THR A 301 -24.61 -3.96 9.83
C THR A 301 -24.03 -5.23 10.43
N LEU A 302 -24.39 -5.59 11.67
CA LEU A 302 -24.01 -6.86 12.28
C LEU A 302 -24.62 -8.06 11.52
N GLU A 303 -25.91 -8.00 11.20
CA GLU A 303 -26.62 -9.06 10.46
C GLU A 303 -26.16 -9.19 8.99
N SER A 304 -25.50 -8.16 8.45
CA SER A 304 -24.94 -8.21 7.09
C SER A 304 -23.66 -9.04 6.98
N LEU A 305 -23.01 -9.34 8.11
CA LEU A 305 -21.80 -10.16 8.14
C LEU A 305 -22.14 -11.65 8.04
N ASP A 306 -21.26 -12.43 7.40
CA ASP A 306 -21.42 -13.89 7.32
C ASP A 306 -21.29 -14.52 8.72
N ALA A 307 -22.38 -15.08 9.20
CA ALA A 307 -22.50 -15.74 10.50
C ALA A 307 -21.56 -16.94 10.68
N ASN A 308 -21.02 -17.51 9.60
CA ASN A 308 -20.07 -18.62 9.67
C ASN A 308 -18.62 -18.16 9.88
N THR A 309 -18.38 -16.85 9.90
CA THR A 309 -17.05 -16.26 10.12
C THR A 309 -16.89 -15.76 11.56
N GLY A 310 -15.65 -15.47 11.97
CA GLY A 310 -15.39 -14.79 13.24
C GLY A 310 -15.72 -13.29 13.25
N LEU A 311 -16.13 -12.71 12.10
CA LEU A 311 -16.33 -11.27 11.94
C LEU A 311 -17.46 -10.71 12.80
N PRO A 312 -18.65 -11.34 12.94
CA PRO A 312 -19.70 -10.81 13.80
C PRO A 312 -19.27 -10.68 15.26
N VAL A 313 -18.55 -11.69 15.78
CA VAL A 313 -18.03 -11.69 17.15
C VAL A 313 -16.99 -10.58 17.32
N LEU A 314 -16.05 -10.45 16.38
CA LEU A 314 -15.06 -9.37 16.38
C LEU A 314 -15.73 -7.98 16.32
N PHE A 315 -16.71 -7.80 15.44
CA PHE A 315 -17.38 -6.52 15.25
C PHE A 315 -18.13 -6.07 16.50
N LEU A 316 -18.80 -7.00 17.18
CA LEU A 316 -19.47 -6.70 18.43
C LEU A 316 -18.46 -6.48 19.57
N ALA A 317 -17.37 -7.26 19.64
CA ALA A 317 -16.31 -7.05 20.62
C ALA A 317 -15.70 -5.64 20.54
N GLU A 318 -15.43 -5.13 19.33
CA GLU A 318 -14.95 -3.76 19.10
C GLU A 318 -15.98 -2.66 19.47
N ASN A 319 -17.25 -3.03 19.59
CA ASN A 319 -18.37 -2.13 19.90
C ASN A 319 -19.13 -2.57 21.16
N ILE A 320 -18.42 -3.21 22.10
CA ILE A 320 -19.04 -3.89 23.25
C ILE A 320 -19.85 -2.94 24.14
N GLU A 321 -19.37 -1.72 24.36
CA GLU A 321 -20.08 -0.70 25.15
C GLU A 321 -21.45 -0.35 24.56
N ALA A 322 -21.53 -0.23 23.22
CA ALA A 322 -22.78 0.05 22.52
C ALA A 322 -23.74 -1.13 22.62
N TYR A 323 -23.24 -2.36 22.50
CA TYR A 323 -24.04 -3.57 22.68
C TYR A 323 -24.61 -3.67 24.10
N LEU A 324 -23.78 -3.47 25.13
CA LEU A 324 -24.19 -3.62 26.54
C LEU A 324 -25.18 -2.54 27.00
N THR A 325 -25.33 -1.44 26.26
CA THR A 325 -26.32 -0.39 26.54
C THR A 325 -27.76 -0.85 26.23
N ASP A 326 -27.96 -1.61 25.16
CA ASP A 326 -29.26 -2.21 24.82
C ASP A 326 -29.08 -3.62 24.19
N PRO A 327 -28.82 -4.65 25.00
CA PRO A 327 -28.56 -6.00 24.48
C PRO A 327 -29.77 -6.62 23.77
N GLY A 328 -30.99 -6.16 24.10
CA GLY A 328 -32.24 -6.67 23.53
C GLY A 328 -32.42 -6.28 22.07
N MET A 329 -31.83 -5.17 21.63
CA MET A 329 -31.92 -4.67 20.25
C MET A 329 -31.44 -5.70 19.23
N PHE A 330 -30.35 -6.41 19.55
CA PHE A 330 -29.66 -7.30 18.61
C PHE A 330 -30.22 -8.73 18.57
N GLY A 331 -31.01 -9.14 19.56
CA GLY A 331 -31.65 -10.46 19.57
C GLY A 331 -30.69 -11.66 19.53
N LEU A 332 -29.48 -11.50 20.09
CA LEU A 332 -28.43 -12.53 20.05
C LEU A 332 -28.76 -13.69 20.99
N ASP A 333 -28.47 -14.90 20.54
CA ASP A 333 -28.60 -16.11 21.34
C ASP A 333 -27.38 -16.36 22.25
N ASP A 334 -27.49 -17.35 23.12
CA ASP A 334 -26.41 -17.67 24.06
C ASP A 334 -25.19 -18.28 23.38
N VAL A 335 -25.33 -18.93 22.22
CA VAL A 335 -24.19 -19.50 21.48
C VAL A 335 -23.30 -18.37 20.96
N PHE A 336 -23.89 -17.30 20.45
CA PHE A 336 -23.17 -16.10 20.06
C PHE A 336 -22.48 -15.44 21.27
N ARG A 337 -23.20 -15.32 22.39
CA ARG A 337 -22.65 -14.77 23.64
C ARG A 337 -21.47 -15.59 24.17
N GLU A 338 -21.52 -16.91 24.07
CA GLU A 338 -20.35 -17.77 24.36
C GLU A 338 -19.16 -17.42 23.46
N GLY A 339 -19.38 -17.14 22.17
CA GLY A 339 -18.34 -16.62 21.28
C GLY A 339 -17.70 -15.33 21.79
N LEU A 340 -18.50 -14.39 22.30
CA LEU A 340 -17.99 -13.14 22.90
C LEU A 340 -17.18 -13.38 24.18
N LEU A 341 -17.52 -14.37 25.00
CA LEU A 341 -16.73 -14.71 26.19
C LEU A 341 -15.31 -15.18 25.86
N GLN A 342 -15.10 -15.68 24.64
CA GLN A 342 -13.79 -16.09 24.13
C GLN A 342 -13.03 -14.93 23.46
N ALA A 343 -13.70 -13.84 23.11
CA ALA A 343 -13.08 -12.66 22.52
C ALA A 343 -12.16 -11.94 23.52
N ASP A 344 -11.28 -11.09 22.97
CA ASP A 344 -10.38 -10.23 23.73
C ASP A 344 -11.12 -8.97 24.21
N ILE A 345 -12.02 -9.18 25.17
CA ILE A 345 -12.76 -8.12 25.88
C ILE A 345 -12.48 -8.22 27.38
N THR A 346 -12.81 -7.16 28.11
CA THR A 346 -12.50 -7.09 29.54
C THR A 346 -13.31 -8.11 30.34
N ASP A 347 -12.83 -8.48 31.53
CA ASP A 347 -13.53 -9.40 32.41
C ASP A 347 -14.87 -8.83 32.90
N ASP A 348 -14.97 -7.50 33.02
CA ASP A 348 -16.21 -6.81 33.37
C ASP A 348 -17.24 -6.90 32.25
N ASP A 349 -16.83 -6.76 30.98
CA ASP A 349 -17.70 -6.96 29.82
C ASP A 349 -18.17 -8.42 29.73
N LYS A 350 -17.24 -9.37 29.92
CA LYS A 350 -17.57 -10.80 29.95
C LYS A 350 -18.58 -11.11 31.06
N ARG A 351 -18.46 -10.46 32.21
CA ARG A 351 -19.44 -10.60 33.30
C ARG A 351 -20.81 -10.05 32.88
N ALA A 352 -20.86 -8.88 32.26
CA ALA A 352 -22.10 -8.32 31.76
C ALA A 352 -22.76 -9.23 30.71
N ILE A 353 -21.97 -9.90 29.87
CA ILE A 353 -22.47 -10.90 28.91
C ILE A 353 -23.00 -12.15 29.64
N ILE A 354 -22.32 -12.63 30.68
CA ILE A 354 -22.79 -13.79 31.48
C ILE A 354 -24.14 -13.50 32.12
N ASP A 355 -24.39 -12.26 32.58
CA ASP A 355 -25.68 -11.84 33.13
C ASP A 355 -26.84 -11.91 32.10
N LEU A 356 -26.51 -11.99 30.80
CA LEU A 356 -27.48 -12.13 29.69
C LEU A 356 -27.69 -13.58 29.24
N ILE A 357 -26.84 -14.52 29.66
CA ILE A 357 -26.93 -15.94 29.28
C ILE A 357 -27.93 -16.66 30.18
N ASP A 358 -28.73 -17.58 29.63
CA ASP A 358 -29.60 -18.43 30.44
C ASP A 358 -28.78 -19.47 31.23
N LEU A 359 -28.49 -19.14 32.49
CA LEU A 359 -27.70 -19.98 33.39
C LEU A 359 -28.44 -21.28 33.82
N ASN A 360 -29.73 -21.44 33.52
CA ASN A 360 -30.42 -22.71 33.79
C ASN A 360 -29.94 -23.85 32.90
N THR A 361 -29.35 -23.54 31.75
CA THR A 361 -28.79 -24.51 30.81
C THR A 361 -27.43 -25.07 31.23
N LEU A 362 -26.79 -24.53 32.28
CA LEU A 362 -25.44 -24.92 32.71
C LEU A 362 -25.32 -26.40 33.06
N THR A 363 -26.38 -27.02 33.57
CA THR A 363 -26.40 -28.45 33.93
C THR A 363 -26.44 -29.36 32.72
N GLU A 364 -26.97 -28.87 31.60
CA GLU A 364 -27.13 -29.60 30.34
C GLU A 364 -26.00 -29.32 29.33
N LEU A 365 -25.29 -28.20 29.50
CA LEU A 365 -24.23 -27.73 28.60
C LEU A 365 -22.88 -27.60 29.33
N PRO A 366 -22.13 -28.71 29.51
CA PRO A 366 -20.82 -28.70 30.19
C PRO A 366 -19.79 -27.73 29.62
N LYS A 367 -19.81 -27.52 28.28
CA LYS A 367 -18.90 -26.58 27.62
C LYS A 367 -19.16 -25.12 28.02
N ARG A 368 -20.44 -24.75 28.18
CA ARG A 368 -20.83 -23.42 28.68
C ARG A 368 -20.32 -23.21 30.10
N ALA A 369 -20.48 -24.21 30.96
CA ALA A 369 -19.96 -24.17 32.32
C ALA A 369 -18.42 -24.05 32.37
N ALA A 370 -17.72 -24.80 31.50
CA ALA A 370 -16.26 -24.73 31.38
C ALA A 370 -15.75 -23.36 30.92
N LEU A 371 -16.54 -22.63 30.12
CA LEU A 371 -16.21 -21.29 29.65
C LEU A 371 -16.51 -20.21 30.70
N ILE A 372 -17.68 -20.30 31.35
CA ILE A 372 -18.14 -19.30 32.33
C ILE A 372 -17.36 -19.41 33.64
N GLY A 373 -17.10 -20.61 34.14
CA GLY A 373 -16.50 -20.83 35.45
C GLY A 373 -15.19 -20.07 35.68
N PRO A 374 -14.17 -20.18 34.81
CA PRO A 374 -12.93 -19.42 34.95
C PRO A 374 -13.12 -17.90 34.94
N ILE A 375 -14.12 -17.39 34.21
CA ILE A 375 -14.45 -15.96 34.19
C ILE A 375 -15.04 -15.52 35.54
N LEU A 376 -15.86 -16.36 36.16
CA LEU A 376 -16.38 -16.10 37.50
C LEU A 376 -15.33 -16.25 38.59
N ASP A 377 -14.33 -17.08 38.36
CA ASP A 377 -13.25 -17.29 39.31
C ASP A 377 -12.33 -16.06 39.44
N ARG A 378 -11.99 -15.45 38.31
CA ARG A 378 -11.15 -14.23 38.29
C ARG A 378 -11.91 -12.95 38.67
N THR A 379 -13.24 -12.98 38.69
CA THR A 379 -14.08 -11.84 39.10
C THR A 379 -14.55 -12.00 40.56
N ASN A 380 -14.49 -10.92 41.36
CA ASN A 380 -14.87 -10.94 42.79
C ASN A 380 -16.36 -10.63 43.04
N VAL A 381 -17.20 -10.72 42.01
CA VAL A 381 -18.61 -10.32 42.07
C VAL A 381 -19.50 -11.53 42.33
N ARG A 382 -20.47 -11.38 43.25
CA ARG A 382 -21.49 -12.41 43.50
C ARG A 382 -22.51 -12.42 42.37
N ILE A 383 -22.65 -13.56 41.70
CA ILE A 383 -23.73 -13.79 40.74
C ILE A 383 -24.95 -14.38 41.46
N SER A 384 -26.12 -13.78 41.23
CA SER A 384 -27.40 -14.28 41.73
C SER A 384 -27.91 -15.45 40.87
N GLY A 385 -28.74 -16.33 41.44
CA GLY A 385 -29.39 -17.41 40.68
C GLY A 385 -28.56 -18.68 40.49
N ILE A 386 -27.38 -18.78 41.11
CA ILE A 386 -26.58 -20.00 41.16
C ILE A 386 -27.06 -20.89 42.32
N ASP A 387 -27.79 -21.96 41.98
CA ASP A 387 -28.13 -23.05 42.91
C ASP A 387 -27.01 -24.10 42.99
N ALA A 388 -27.19 -25.11 43.84
CA ALA A 388 -26.22 -26.18 44.04
C ALA A 388 -25.87 -26.93 42.72
N ALA A 389 -26.85 -27.20 41.87
CA ALA A 389 -26.65 -27.94 40.63
C ALA A 389 -25.83 -27.13 39.61
N LYS A 390 -26.14 -25.85 39.45
CA LYS A 390 -25.37 -24.91 38.61
C LYS A 390 -23.95 -24.73 39.13
N ALA A 391 -23.79 -24.52 40.44
CA ALA A 391 -22.48 -24.40 41.07
C ALA A 391 -21.64 -25.66 40.83
N ARG A 392 -22.22 -26.85 41.02
CA ARG A 392 -21.57 -28.13 40.73
C ARG A 392 -21.12 -28.21 39.27
N SER A 393 -21.97 -27.80 38.33
CA SER A 393 -21.60 -27.80 36.90
C SER A 393 -20.40 -26.87 36.61
N LEU A 394 -20.41 -25.64 37.15
CA LEU A 394 -19.30 -24.69 37.02
C LEU A 394 -18.00 -25.26 37.59
N ILE A 395 -18.04 -25.82 38.80
CA ILE A 395 -16.86 -26.38 39.48
C ILE A 395 -16.27 -27.55 38.68
N LEU A 396 -17.08 -28.54 38.32
CA LEU A 396 -16.57 -29.78 37.74
C LEU A 396 -16.09 -29.63 36.30
N ASN A 397 -16.62 -28.66 35.56
CA ASN A 397 -16.24 -28.42 34.17
C ASN A 397 -15.14 -27.36 33.99
N SER A 398 -14.81 -26.59 35.03
CA SER A 398 -13.73 -25.60 34.97
C SER A 398 -12.35 -26.23 35.05
N ARG A 399 -11.36 -25.55 34.46
CA ARG A 399 -9.94 -25.91 34.53
C ARG A 399 -9.09 -24.64 34.69
N PRO A 400 -7.89 -24.72 35.32
CA PRO A 400 -7.29 -25.90 35.96
C PRO A 400 -7.93 -26.25 37.32
N VAL A 401 -7.37 -27.21 38.06
CA VAL A 401 -7.95 -27.71 39.34
C VAL A 401 -8.07 -26.60 40.37
N GLU A 402 -7.11 -25.67 40.40
CA GLU A 402 -7.09 -24.51 41.28
C GLU A 402 -8.35 -23.66 41.11
N THR A 403 -8.79 -23.45 39.86
CA THR A 403 -10.07 -22.77 39.56
C THR A 403 -11.26 -23.57 40.07
N GLN A 404 -11.24 -24.91 40.00
CA GLN A 404 -12.31 -25.73 40.58
C GLN A 404 -12.41 -25.53 42.09
N ILE A 405 -11.28 -25.52 42.80
CA ILE A 405 -11.24 -25.33 44.25
C ILE A 405 -11.68 -23.92 44.62
N SER A 406 -11.19 -22.91 43.90
CA SER A 406 -11.59 -21.53 44.14
C SER A 406 -13.09 -21.32 43.91
N LEU A 407 -13.65 -21.83 42.80
CA LEU A 407 -15.10 -21.82 42.56
C LEU A 407 -15.87 -22.59 43.64
N PHE A 408 -15.33 -23.71 44.13
CA PHE A 408 -15.97 -24.46 45.20
C PHE A 408 -16.00 -23.65 46.50
N ASN A 409 -14.91 -22.95 46.83
CA ASN A 409 -14.86 -22.00 47.94
C ASN A 409 -15.85 -20.84 47.77
N LYS A 410 -16.09 -20.36 46.54
CA LYS A 410 -17.06 -19.29 46.28
C LYS A 410 -18.51 -19.76 46.46
N PHE A 411 -18.82 -20.98 46.03
CA PHE A 411 -20.20 -21.46 45.96
C PHE A 411 -20.58 -22.48 47.03
N HIS A 412 -19.70 -22.86 47.96
CA HIS A 412 -20.01 -23.89 48.96
C HIS A 412 -21.29 -23.58 49.76
N SER A 413 -21.63 -22.31 49.98
CA SER A 413 -22.82 -21.92 50.74
C SER A 413 -24.15 -22.24 50.05
N THR A 414 -24.14 -22.49 48.73
CA THR A 414 -25.35 -22.86 47.98
C THR A 414 -25.68 -24.34 48.08
N MET A 415 -24.75 -25.16 48.58
CA MET A 415 -24.84 -26.62 48.61
C MET A 415 -25.10 -27.15 50.02
N ALA A 416 -25.88 -28.21 50.14
CA ALA A 416 -25.95 -29.05 51.35
C ALA A 416 -24.65 -29.83 51.56
N VAL A 417 -24.50 -30.45 52.74
CA VAL A 417 -23.30 -31.23 53.10
C VAL A 417 -23.10 -32.42 52.15
N ASP A 418 -24.17 -33.12 51.79
CA ASP A 418 -24.07 -34.29 50.92
C ASP A 418 -23.75 -33.88 49.47
N GLU A 419 -24.33 -32.79 48.97
CA GLU A 419 -23.98 -32.22 47.65
C GLU A 419 -22.50 -31.78 47.60
N ALA A 420 -21.98 -31.16 48.67
CA ALA A 420 -20.57 -30.82 48.76
C ALA A 420 -19.67 -32.07 48.76
N ARG A 421 -20.10 -33.17 49.39
CA ARG A 421 -19.37 -34.46 49.32
C ARG A 421 -19.38 -35.06 47.92
N GLU A 422 -20.48 -34.93 47.18
CA GLU A 422 -20.55 -35.37 45.79
C GLU A 422 -19.60 -34.58 44.88
N VAL A 423 -19.46 -33.28 45.12
CA VAL A 423 -18.46 -32.45 44.41
C VAL A 423 -17.05 -32.91 44.75
N LEU A 424 -16.71 -33.10 46.03
CA LEU A 424 -15.40 -33.60 46.45
C LEU A 424 -15.04 -34.92 45.78
N ALA A 425 -15.97 -35.89 45.77
CA ALA A 425 -15.76 -37.20 45.16
C ALA A 425 -15.55 -37.15 43.64
N ALA A 426 -16.00 -36.08 42.97
CA ALA A 426 -15.87 -35.88 41.53
C ALA A 426 -14.65 -35.02 41.12
N LEU A 427 -13.99 -34.36 42.09
CA LEU A 427 -12.73 -33.66 41.84
C LEU A 427 -11.58 -34.67 41.67
N PRO A 428 -10.47 -34.27 41.01
CA PRO A 428 -9.31 -35.15 40.88
C PRO A 428 -8.60 -35.37 42.23
N ASP A 429 -7.73 -36.38 42.27
CA ASP A 429 -6.82 -36.61 43.40
C ASP A 429 -5.98 -35.34 43.66
N PRO A 430 -5.73 -34.96 44.92
CA PRO A 430 -6.07 -35.69 46.16
C PRO A 430 -7.45 -35.32 46.76
N PHE A 431 -8.27 -34.50 46.10
CA PHE A 431 -9.53 -33.99 46.66
C PHE A 431 -10.64 -35.05 46.72
N SER A 432 -10.68 -35.94 45.73
CA SER A 432 -11.51 -37.16 45.67
C SER A 432 -11.40 -38.03 46.93
N GLU A 433 -10.23 -38.03 47.58
CA GLU A 433 -9.95 -38.85 48.76
C GLU A 433 -10.61 -38.29 50.03
N ILE A 434 -11.19 -37.08 50.01
CA ILE A 434 -11.86 -36.48 51.17
C ILE A 434 -13.23 -37.16 51.38
N THR A 435 -13.20 -38.35 51.97
CA THR A 435 -14.38 -39.17 52.30
C THR A 435 -14.55 -39.34 53.81
N THR A 436 -15.28 -40.38 54.24
CA THR A 436 -15.19 -40.90 55.62
C THR A 436 -14.18 -42.06 55.64
N GLY A 437 -13.41 -42.21 56.71
CA GLY A 437 -12.40 -43.28 56.77
C GLY A 437 -11.23 -43.04 57.71
N TYR A 438 -10.19 -43.88 57.53
CA TYR A 438 -8.97 -43.89 58.35
C TYR A 438 -7.75 -43.33 57.62
N HIS A 439 -7.85 -43.01 56.33
CA HIS A 439 -6.77 -42.38 55.57
C HIS A 439 -6.74 -40.87 55.80
N THR A 440 -5.64 -40.24 55.35
CA THR A 440 -5.37 -38.82 55.57
C THR A 440 -5.00 -38.19 54.23
N PRO A 441 -5.98 -37.66 53.48
CA PRO A 441 -5.73 -36.93 52.25
C PRO A 441 -4.75 -35.77 52.49
N ARG A 442 -3.88 -35.54 51.51
CA ARG A 442 -2.86 -34.49 51.58
C ARG A 442 -3.02 -33.55 50.41
N LEU A 443 -3.33 -32.29 50.71
CA LEU A 443 -3.53 -31.27 49.69
C LEU A 443 -2.25 -30.42 49.56
N PRO A 444 -1.88 -29.96 48.35
CA PRO A 444 -0.84 -28.95 48.19
C PRO A 444 -1.16 -27.70 49.01
N ARG A 445 -0.14 -27.05 49.58
CA ARG A 445 -0.33 -25.79 50.29
C ARG A 445 -0.67 -24.67 49.30
N SER A 446 -1.88 -24.14 49.42
CA SER A 446 -2.31 -22.91 48.74
C SER A 446 -3.36 -22.19 49.61
N ASP A 447 -3.63 -20.92 49.29
CA ASP A 447 -4.65 -20.15 49.99
C ASP A 447 -6.05 -20.70 49.72
N GLU A 448 -6.30 -21.19 48.51
CA GLU A 448 -7.55 -21.84 48.10
C GLU A 448 -7.76 -23.16 48.84
N ASN A 449 -6.72 -24.00 48.95
CA ASN A 449 -6.82 -25.28 49.66
C ASN A 449 -6.97 -25.07 51.17
N ARG A 450 -6.35 -24.02 51.72
CA ARG A 450 -6.55 -23.63 53.13
C ARG A 450 -7.98 -23.15 53.37
N ALA A 451 -8.51 -22.29 52.50
CA ALA A 451 -9.91 -21.86 52.57
C ALA A 451 -10.86 -23.05 52.47
N LEU A 452 -10.58 -24.00 51.58
CA LEU A 452 -11.34 -25.24 51.42
C LEU A 452 -11.46 -26.01 52.73
N VAL A 453 -10.33 -26.39 53.33
CA VAL A 453 -10.35 -27.21 54.56
C VAL A 453 -10.97 -26.48 55.75
N GLN A 454 -10.83 -25.15 55.83
CA GLN A 454 -11.47 -24.33 56.88
C GLN A 454 -12.99 -24.42 56.85
N TRP A 455 -13.61 -24.23 55.68
CA TRP A 455 -15.07 -24.31 55.59
C TRP A 455 -15.55 -25.77 55.66
N LEU A 456 -14.77 -26.74 55.16
CA LEU A 456 -15.09 -28.17 55.31
C LEU A 456 -15.16 -28.59 56.79
N GLU A 457 -14.22 -28.12 57.62
CA GLU A 457 -14.24 -28.36 59.07
C GLU A 457 -15.43 -27.67 59.73
N THR A 458 -15.64 -26.38 59.42
CA THR A 458 -16.73 -25.57 59.97
C THR A 458 -18.10 -26.17 59.67
N ARG A 459 -18.28 -26.74 58.47
CA ARG A 459 -19.52 -27.42 58.05
C ARG A 459 -19.61 -28.88 58.49
N GLY A 460 -18.60 -29.38 59.20
CA GLY A 460 -18.55 -30.75 59.70
C GLY A 460 -18.45 -31.82 58.61
N ILE A 461 -17.85 -31.49 57.47
CA ILE A 461 -17.57 -32.46 56.39
C ILE A 461 -16.32 -33.29 56.75
N ILE A 462 -15.30 -32.64 57.31
CA ILE A 462 -14.09 -33.27 57.85
C ILE A 462 -14.06 -33.17 59.39
N SER A 463 -13.12 -33.87 60.04
CA SER A 463 -12.92 -33.80 61.49
C SER A 463 -12.04 -32.63 61.92
N SER A 464 -10.90 -32.45 61.24
CA SER A 464 -9.97 -31.34 61.46
C SER A 464 -8.91 -31.30 60.35
N TRP A 465 -8.05 -30.30 60.34
CA TRP A 465 -6.92 -30.21 59.43
C TRP A 465 -5.68 -29.61 60.14
N SER A 466 -4.50 -29.77 59.54
CA SER A 466 -3.25 -29.19 60.05
C SER A 466 -2.29 -28.84 58.91
N GLU A 467 -1.56 -27.74 59.06
CA GLU A 467 -0.44 -27.36 58.19
C GLU A 467 0.90 -27.82 58.75
N GLY A 468 1.76 -28.37 57.88
CA GLY A 468 3.15 -28.68 58.20
C GLY A 468 3.36 -30.10 58.74
N GLY A 469 4.19 -30.86 58.03
CA GLY A 469 4.90 -32.01 58.58
C GLY A 469 6.29 -31.57 59.00
N GLY A 470 6.75 -31.95 60.21
CA GLY A 470 8.11 -31.63 60.65
C GLY A 470 9.18 -32.02 59.62
N TRP A 471 10.29 -31.26 59.63
CA TRP A 471 11.55 -31.21 58.82
C TRP A 471 11.79 -32.11 57.58
N PHE A 472 11.09 -33.22 57.40
CA PHE A 472 11.24 -34.23 56.34
C PHE A 472 9.98 -34.46 55.49
N LEU A 473 8.84 -33.83 55.81
CA LEU A 473 7.57 -34.02 55.11
C LEU A 473 7.13 -32.67 54.54
N GLY A 474 6.96 -32.60 53.22
CA GLY A 474 6.74 -31.36 52.47
C GLY A 474 5.59 -30.47 52.94
N ASP A 475 5.52 -29.30 52.33
CA ASP A 475 4.60 -28.20 52.64
C ASP A 475 3.17 -28.53 52.17
N GLU A 476 2.52 -29.46 52.87
CA GLU A 476 1.19 -30.02 52.55
C GLU A 476 0.17 -29.75 53.68
N ILE A 477 -1.10 -29.65 53.31
CA ILE A 477 -2.25 -29.58 54.23
C ILE A 477 -2.74 -31.01 54.48
N ARG A 478 -2.74 -31.45 55.74
CA ARG A 478 -3.26 -32.77 56.14
C ARG A 478 -4.72 -32.66 56.56
N VAL A 479 -5.56 -33.53 56.00
CA VAL A 479 -7.01 -33.56 56.28
C VAL A 479 -7.36 -34.79 57.12
N ASN A 480 -7.92 -34.58 58.32
CA ASN A 480 -8.40 -35.66 59.19
C ASN A 480 -9.90 -35.91 58.93
N LEU A 481 -10.23 -37.13 58.50
CA LEU A 481 -11.60 -37.49 58.12
C LEU A 481 -12.48 -37.85 59.31
N LYS A 482 -13.80 -37.70 59.16
CA LYS A 482 -14.76 -38.21 60.14
C LYS A 482 -14.84 -39.74 60.07
N ARG A 483 -14.95 -40.35 61.25
CA ARG A 483 -15.24 -41.78 61.40
C ARG A 483 -16.73 -42.01 61.11
N ARG A 484 -17.04 -43.14 60.46
CA ARG A 484 -18.43 -43.58 60.26
C ARG A 484 -19.09 -43.92 61.59
#